data_AF-A0A2N5ZX76-F1
#
_entry.id   AF-A0A2N5ZX76-F1
#
_cell.length_a   1.000
_cell.length_b   1.000
_cell.length_c   1.000
_cell.angle_alpha   90.00
_cell.angle_beta   90.00
_cell.angle_gamma   90.00
#
_symmetry.space_group_name_H-M   'P 1'
#
loop_
_entity.id
_entity.type
_entity.pdbx_description
1 polymer ?
#
loop_
_entity_poly.entity_id
_entity_poly.type
_entity_poly.pdbx_seq_one_letter_code
_entity_poly.pdbx_strand_id
1 'polypeptide(L)'
;MKPGTEAVVETEKRIRIDGTNPVVLFGFQDAHLRILEERFEATIVARGESIMIRGESEVVDQIEKVIKELVFIVNKTDALSDRDVQTVIEIMTGGASPEISPEELDNVVLYAKKDYIKARTPGQIGYLKSIKANDIVFAIGPAGTGKTYLAVAAAVASLRKHEVLKIVLARPAVEAGESLGFLPGDFREKIDPYLRPLYDALDDMIPNEKLKSYIERRTIEIVPLAYMRGRTLNNAFIILDEAQNATSMQMKMFLTRMGANSRAIITGDITQIDLPAKTGSGLVEIREVLTGVEGVGFVYFDKTDVVRHRLVKNIIEAYERYHGDQNV
;
A
#
# COMPACT_ATOMS: atom_id res chain seq x y z
N MET A 1 55.47 7.22 -23.63
CA MET A 1 54.60 7.94 -22.67
C MET A 1 53.83 6.90 -21.88
N LYS A 2 54.12 6.75 -20.58
CA LYS A 2 53.30 5.91 -19.69
C LYS A 2 52.01 6.68 -19.37
N PRO A 3 50.82 6.08 -19.43
CA PRO A 3 49.62 6.71 -18.90
C PRO A 3 49.81 6.89 -17.40
N GLY A 4 49.54 8.10 -16.90
CA GLY A 4 49.62 8.41 -15.47
C GLY A 4 48.57 7.62 -14.70
N THR A 5 49.01 6.93 -13.66
CA THR A 5 48.15 6.39 -12.61
C THR A 5 47.57 7.59 -11.86
N GLU A 6 46.28 7.90 -12.06
CA GLU A 6 45.57 8.84 -11.19
C GLU A 6 45.64 8.29 -9.76
N ALA A 7 46.09 9.13 -8.82
CA ALA A 7 46.19 8.76 -7.42
C ALA A 7 44.78 8.67 -6.83
N VAL A 8 44.35 7.45 -6.52
CA VAL A 8 43.10 7.20 -5.78
C VAL A 8 43.23 7.84 -4.40
N VAL A 9 42.38 8.84 -4.12
CA VAL A 9 42.37 9.54 -2.83
C VAL A 9 41.55 8.71 -1.83
N GLU A 10 42.25 7.93 -0.99
CA GLU A 10 41.64 7.28 0.17
C GLU A 10 41.20 8.34 1.20
N THR A 11 39.98 8.20 1.70
CA THR A 11 39.39 9.06 2.73
C THR A 11 38.85 8.21 3.88
N GLU A 12 38.89 8.78 5.09
CA GLU A 12 38.25 8.20 6.29
C GLU A 12 37.10 9.11 6.72
N LYS A 13 35.93 8.53 6.99
CA LYS A 13 34.75 9.23 7.48
C LYS A 13 34.15 8.50 8.68
N ARG A 14 33.68 9.27 9.66
CA ARG A 14 33.00 8.75 10.85
C ARG A 14 31.56 9.20 10.89
N ILE A 15 30.66 8.26 11.13
CA ILE A 15 29.22 8.46 11.24
C ILE A 15 28.78 8.04 12.64
N ARG A 16 27.84 8.78 13.21
CA ARG A 16 27.14 8.40 14.42
C ARG A 16 25.71 7.96 14.11
N ILE A 17 25.25 6.93 14.80
CA ILE A 17 23.91 6.33 14.67
C ILE A 17 23.09 6.52 15.96
N ASP A 18 23.17 7.73 16.53
CA ASP A 18 22.56 8.05 17.82
C ASP A 18 21.05 7.71 17.82
N GLY A 19 20.61 6.90 18.78
CA GLY A 19 19.20 6.50 18.92
C GLY A 19 18.75 5.32 18.04
N THR A 20 19.67 4.66 17.33
CA THR A 20 19.41 3.44 16.55
C THR A 20 19.95 2.21 17.25
N ASN A 21 19.19 1.11 17.23
CA ASN A 21 19.63 -0.17 17.78
C ASN A 21 20.79 -0.76 16.96
N PRO A 22 22.04 -0.76 17.46
CA PRO A 22 23.20 -1.16 16.67
C PRO A 22 23.20 -2.65 16.36
N VAL A 23 22.60 -3.47 17.24
CA VAL A 23 22.52 -4.93 17.06
C VAL A 23 21.67 -5.29 15.85
N VAL A 24 20.56 -4.57 15.65
CA VAL A 24 19.68 -4.77 14.48
C VAL A 24 20.32 -4.20 13.22
N LEU A 25 20.94 -3.02 13.32
CA LEU A 25 21.57 -2.37 12.18
C LEU A 25 22.74 -3.18 11.61
N PHE A 26 23.63 -3.69 12.48
CA PHE A 26 24.83 -4.42 12.05
C PHE A 26 24.54 -5.88 11.72
N GLY A 27 23.47 -6.45 12.30
CA GLY A 27 23.13 -7.85 12.13
C GLY A 27 24.01 -8.78 12.95
N PHE A 28 23.65 -10.06 13.00
CA PHE A 28 24.39 -11.06 13.77
C PHE A 28 25.82 -11.19 13.23
N GLN A 29 26.82 -11.01 14.09
CA GLN A 29 28.24 -10.96 13.73
C GLN A 29 28.56 -9.94 12.62
N ASP A 30 27.90 -8.78 12.62
CA ASP A 30 28.13 -7.72 11.64
C ASP A 30 27.81 -8.13 10.19
N ALA A 31 26.90 -9.09 10.00
CA ALA A 31 26.54 -9.61 8.67
C ALA A 31 26.12 -8.51 7.68
N HIS A 32 25.39 -7.48 8.14
CA HIS A 32 24.96 -6.38 7.26
C HIS A 32 26.12 -5.45 6.88
N LEU A 33 27.11 -5.27 7.76
CA LEU A 33 28.31 -4.49 7.44
C LEU A 33 29.18 -5.24 6.44
N ARG A 34 29.30 -6.56 6.58
CA ARG A 34 30.02 -7.39 5.59
C ARG A 34 29.39 -7.33 4.21
N ILE A 35 28.07 -7.30 4.12
CA ILE A 35 27.36 -7.10 2.84
C ILE A 35 27.78 -5.77 2.17
N LEU A 36 27.95 -4.70 2.96
CA LEU A 36 28.44 -3.41 2.46
C LEU A 36 29.91 -3.52 2.02
N GLU A 37 30.79 -4.12 2.82
CA GLU A 37 32.21 -4.31 2.48
C GLU A 37 32.43 -5.23 1.27
N GLU A 38 31.55 -6.20 1.03
CA GLU A 38 31.61 -7.06 -0.16
C GLU A 38 31.18 -6.30 -1.42
N ARG A 39 30.22 -5.38 -1.30
CA ARG A 39 29.73 -4.59 -2.44
C ARG A 39 30.64 -3.42 -2.77
N PHE A 40 31.14 -2.75 -1.76
CA PHE A 40 31.96 -1.56 -1.87
C PHE A 40 33.39 -1.92 -1.47
N GLU A 41 34.37 -1.64 -2.32
CA GLU A 41 35.80 -1.84 -1.99
C GLU A 41 36.23 -0.83 -0.90
N ALA A 42 35.77 -1.04 0.33
CA ALA A 42 35.96 -0.18 1.49
C ALA A 42 36.01 -1.02 2.77
N THR A 43 36.65 -0.48 3.80
CA THR A 43 36.68 -1.06 5.14
C THR A 43 35.70 -0.33 6.04
N ILE A 44 34.83 -1.07 6.74
CA ILE A 44 33.82 -0.54 7.64
C ILE A 44 34.03 -1.12 9.04
N VAL A 45 34.27 -0.25 10.02
CA VAL A 45 34.48 -0.65 11.42
C VAL A 45 33.43 0.01 12.30
N ALA A 46 32.61 -0.81 12.96
CA ALA A 46 31.63 -0.35 13.93
C ALA A 46 32.10 -0.54 15.37
N ARG A 47 31.86 0.46 16.24
CA ARG A 47 32.07 0.40 17.69
C ARG A 47 30.97 1.17 18.40
N GLY A 48 30.05 0.45 19.04
CA GLY A 48 28.89 1.05 19.69
C GLY A 48 28.02 1.78 18.66
N GLU A 49 27.80 3.08 18.87
CA GLU A 49 27.02 3.95 17.97
C GLU A 49 27.90 4.70 16.96
N SER A 50 29.18 4.35 16.84
CA SER A 50 30.09 4.96 15.87
C SER A 50 30.45 3.97 14.77
N ILE A 51 30.35 4.42 13.52
CA ILE A 51 30.79 3.67 12.33
C ILE A 51 31.90 4.47 11.66
N MET A 52 33.00 3.79 11.34
CA MET A 52 34.13 4.35 10.60
C MET A 52 34.18 3.68 9.23
N ILE A 53 34.25 4.47 8.16
CA ILE A 53 34.36 4.00 6.79
C ILE A 53 35.68 4.52 6.22
N ARG A 54 36.44 3.64 5.58
CA ARG A 54 37.66 3.99 4.88
C ARG A 54 37.64 3.41 3.46
N GLY A 55 37.91 4.25 2.46
CA GLY A 55 37.93 3.86 1.06
C GLY A 55 38.04 5.07 0.15
N GLU A 56 37.78 4.90 -1.14
CA GLU A 56 37.71 6.02 -2.09
C GLU A 56 36.62 7.03 -1.70
N SER A 57 36.86 8.32 -1.92
CA SER A 57 35.91 9.38 -1.50
C SER A 57 34.48 9.16 -1.98
N GLU A 58 34.28 8.73 -3.23
CA GLU A 58 32.95 8.49 -3.79
C GLU A 58 32.26 7.28 -3.13
N VAL A 59 33.03 6.23 -2.88
CA VAL A 59 32.57 5.00 -2.22
C VAL A 59 32.17 5.30 -0.77
N VAL A 60 32.97 6.07 -0.04
CA VAL A 60 32.70 6.48 1.34
C VAL A 60 31.38 7.27 1.43
N ASP A 61 31.14 8.18 0.48
CA ASP A 61 29.90 8.97 0.43
C ASP A 61 28.67 8.12 0.06
N GLN A 62 28.83 7.09 -0.79
CA GLN A 62 27.77 6.14 -1.11
C GLN A 62 27.40 5.27 0.10
N ILE A 63 28.40 4.72 0.80
CA ILE A 63 28.20 3.93 2.01
C ILE A 63 27.51 4.77 3.09
N GLU A 64 27.89 6.04 3.26
CA GLU A 64 27.23 6.92 4.22
C GLU A 64 25.72 7.07 3.93
N LYS A 65 25.35 7.27 2.66
CA LYS A 65 23.94 7.38 2.26
C LYS A 65 23.18 6.10 2.58
N VAL A 66 23.76 4.94 2.24
CA VAL A 66 23.16 3.64 2.55
C VAL A 66 22.97 3.46 4.05
N ILE A 67 23.99 3.74 4.86
CA ILE A 67 23.91 3.62 6.32
C ILE A 67 22.81 4.52 6.89
N LYS A 68 22.68 5.77 6.41
CA LYS A 68 21.62 6.68 6.85
C LYS A 68 20.21 6.14 6.54
N GLU A 69 20.04 5.50 5.40
CA GLU A 69 18.75 4.88 5.04
C GLU A 69 18.47 3.62 5.88
N LEU A 70 19.47 2.78 6.11
CA LEU A 70 19.33 1.62 6.99
C LEU A 70 19.00 2.04 8.43
N VAL A 71 19.64 3.10 8.93
CA VAL A 71 19.31 3.73 10.23
C VAL A 71 17.85 4.17 10.27
N PHE A 72 17.36 4.82 9.21
CA PHE A 72 15.96 5.24 9.11
C PHE A 72 14.99 4.05 9.14
N ILE A 73 15.33 2.96 8.43
CA ILE A 73 14.53 1.73 8.43
C ILE A 73 14.50 1.12 9.84
N VAL A 74 15.66 0.89 10.45
CA VAL A 74 15.76 0.31 11.80
C VAL A 74 14.98 1.14 12.81
N ASN A 75 15.08 2.47 12.76
CA ASN A 75 14.33 3.34 13.67
C ASN A 75 12.80 3.27 13.47
N LYS A 76 12.33 2.87 12.29
CA LYS A 76 10.89 2.73 11.98
C LYS A 76 10.33 1.34 12.22
N THR A 77 11.12 0.30 11.98
CA THR A 77 10.66 -1.09 11.97
C THR A 77 11.18 -1.92 13.13
N ASP A 78 12.25 -1.47 13.80
CA ASP A 78 13.07 -2.23 14.76
C ASP A 78 13.49 -3.62 14.22
N ALA A 79 13.61 -3.72 12.89
CA ALA A 79 13.95 -4.96 12.19
C ALA A 79 14.63 -4.65 10.86
N LEU A 80 15.68 -5.40 10.55
CA LEU A 80 16.43 -5.30 9.30
C LEU A 80 16.92 -6.70 8.92
N SER A 81 16.72 -7.09 7.66
CA SER A 81 17.20 -8.37 7.11
C SER A 81 18.28 -8.16 6.04
N ASP A 82 19.08 -9.19 5.76
CA ASP A 82 20.09 -9.18 4.69
C ASP A 82 19.51 -8.72 3.34
N ARG A 83 18.27 -9.10 3.04
CA ARG A 83 17.58 -8.69 1.80
C ARG A 83 17.25 -7.20 1.78
N ASP A 84 16.87 -6.63 2.92
CA ASP A 84 16.61 -5.19 3.03
C ASP A 84 17.91 -4.41 2.80
N VAL A 85 19.03 -4.88 3.37
CA VAL A 85 20.35 -4.27 3.19
C VAL A 85 20.77 -4.29 1.72
N GLN A 86 20.69 -5.44 1.06
CA GLN A 86 20.98 -5.57 -0.37
C GLN A 86 20.10 -4.64 -1.22
N THR A 87 18.81 -4.56 -0.89
CA THR A 87 17.86 -3.68 -1.60
C THR A 87 18.26 -2.21 -1.48
N VAL A 88 18.60 -1.73 -0.27
CA VAL A 88 19.01 -0.34 -0.06
C VAL A 88 20.32 -0.03 -0.79
N ILE A 89 21.28 -0.96 -0.77
CA ILE A 89 22.54 -0.85 -1.51
C ILE A 89 22.27 -0.70 -3.01
N GLU A 90 21.42 -1.55 -3.57
CA GLU A 90 21.07 -1.52 -5.00
C GLU A 90 20.42 -0.19 -5.39
N ILE A 91 19.48 0.30 -4.58
CA ILE A 91 18.79 1.59 -4.78
C ILE A 91 19.79 2.76 -4.78
N MET A 92 20.72 2.77 -3.83
CA MET A 92 21.62 3.91 -3.60
C MET A 92 22.84 3.93 -4.51
N THR A 93 23.27 2.77 -5.04
CA THR A 93 24.46 2.67 -5.89
C THR A 93 24.18 2.74 -7.38
N GLY A 94 22.91 2.71 -7.79
CA GLY A 94 22.53 2.71 -9.21
C GLY A 94 23.08 1.52 -9.99
N GLY A 95 23.57 0.48 -9.29
CA GLY A 95 24.14 -0.71 -9.89
C GLY A 95 23.04 -1.61 -10.44
N ALA A 96 22.92 -1.63 -11.76
CA ALA A 96 21.93 -2.37 -12.52
C ALA A 96 21.95 -3.88 -12.21
N SER A 97 20.97 -4.33 -11.43
CA SER A 97 20.21 -5.56 -11.70
C SER A 97 18.92 -5.11 -12.41
N PRO A 98 18.40 -5.82 -13.42
CA PRO A 98 17.25 -5.33 -14.18
C PRO A 98 16.02 -5.25 -13.26
N GLU A 99 15.19 -4.22 -13.44
CA GLU A 99 13.77 -4.12 -13.06
C GLU A 99 13.31 -3.14 -11.95
N ILE A 100 14.12 -2.21 -11.43
CA ILE A 100 13.56 -1.08 -10.65
C ILE A 100 14.25 0.24 -10.99
N SER A 101 13.64 1.04 -11.86
CA SER A 101 14.07 2.41 -12.12
C SER A 101 13.80 3.34 -10.92
N PRO A 102 14.47 4.50 -10.79
CA PRO A 102 14.14 5.52 -9.79
C PRO A 102 12.66 5.95 -9.81
N GLU A 103 12.02 5.89 -10.99
CA GLU A 103 10.58 6.15 -11.15
C GLU A 103 9.73 5.03 -10.53
N GLU A 104 10.22 3.80 -10.52
CA GLU A 104 9.54 2.66 -9.91
C GLU A 104 9.58 2.67 -8.38
N LEU A 105 10.56 3.34 -7.77
CA LEU A 105 10.65 3.58 -6.33
C LEU A 105 9.63 4.62 -5.83
N ASP A 106 9.40 5.70 -6.59
CA ASP A 106 8.40 6.72 -6.24
C ASP A 106 6.96 6.16 -6.25
N ASN A 107 6.77 5.05 -6.96
CA ASN A 107 5.49 4.35 -7.06
C ASN A 107 5.22 3.36 -5.92
N VAL A 108 6.18 3.14 -5.01
CA VAL A 108 6.03 2.25 -3.85
C VAL A 108 5.14 2.90 -2.79
N VAL A 109 4.07 2.21 -2.41
CA VAL A 109 3.10 2.64 -1.41
C VAL A 109 3.42 2.07 -0.04
N LEU A 110 3.78 0.78 -0.01
CA LEU A 110 3.98 0.03 1.22
C LEU A 110 5.00 -1.08 1.01
N TYR A 111 5.97 -1.17 1.91
CA TYR A 111 6.84 -2.34 2.04
C TYR A 111 6.13 -3.41 2.89
N ALA A 112 5.88 -4.57 2.30
CA ALA A 112 5.22 -5.71 2.93
C ALA A 112 6.26 -6.81 3.29
N LYS A 113 5.82 -7.86 3.98
CA LYS A 113 6.71 -8.87 4.60
C LYS A 113 7.62 -9.62 3.62
N LYS A 114 7.24 -9.73 2.35
CA LYS A 114 7.96 -10.52 1.33
C LYS A 114 8.19 -9.77 0.02
N ASP A 115 7.62 -8.58 -0.12
CA ASP A 115 7.54 -7.81 -1.36
C ASP A 115 7.12 -6.37 -1.06
N TYR A 116 7.08 -5.51 -2.07
CA TYR A 116 6.56 -4.15 -1.96
C TYR A 116 5.31 -3.96 -2.83
N ILE A 117 4.38 -3.16 -2.35
CA ILE A 117 3.18 -2.80 -3.09
C ILE A 117 3.45 -1.49 -3.81
N LYS A 118 3.47 -1.52 -5.14
CA LYS A 118 3.62 -0.35 -6.00
C LYS A 118 2.45 -0.16 -6.96
N ALA A 119 2.19 1.10 -7.33
CA ALA A 119 1.43 1.39 -8.53
C ALA A 119 2.23 0.96 -9.77
N ARG A 120 1.53 0.39 -10.76
CA ARG A 120 2.11 -0.18 -11.98
C ARG A 120 1.63 0.52 -13.24
N THR A 121 0.55 1.29 -13.17
CA THR A 121 -0.03 2.00 -14.31
C THR A 121 -0.16 3.49 -14.03
N PRO A 122 -0.18 4.36 -15.05
CA PRO A 122 -0.38 5.79 -14.87
C PRO A 122 -1.67 6.12 -14.08
N GLY A 123 -2.77 5.37 -14.30
CA GLY A 123 -4.01 5.53 -13.54
C GLY A 123 -3.83 5.21 -12.05
N GLN A 124 -3.11 4.15 -11.72
CA GLN A 124 -2.77 3.81 -10.33
C GLN A 124 -1.87 4.86 -9.67
N ILE A 125 -0.92 5.43 -10.41
CA ILE A 125 -0.07 6.52 -9.91
C ILE A 125 -0.91 7.77 -9.63
N GLY A 126 -1.77 8.15 -10.59
CA GLY A 126 -2.71 9.26 -10.43
C GLY A 126 -3.64 9.07 -9.23
N TYR A 127 -4.09 7.84 -8.99
CA TYR A 127 -4.89 7.48 -7.84
C TYR A 127 -4.18 7.75 -6.51
N LEU A 128 -2.95 7.26 -6.34
CA LEU A 128 -2.17 7.48 -5.12
C LEU A 128 -1.86 8.96 -4.89
N LYS A 129 -1.60 9.72 -5.97
CA LYS A 129 -1.44 11.18 -5.89
C LYS A 129 -2.72 11.85 -5.41
N SER A 130 -3.88 11.42 -5.92
CA SER A 130 -5.18 11.93 -5.48
C SER A 130 -5.45 11.64 -4.00
N ILE A 131 -5.12 10.44 -3.51
CA ILE A 131 -5.24 10.07 -2.09
C ILE A 131 -4.41 10.98 -1.18
N LYS A 132 -3.20 11.36 -1.63
CA LYS A 132 -2.34 12.27 -0.87
C LYS A 132 -2.92 13.69 -0.82
N ALA A 133 -3.49 14.16 -1.91
CA ALA A 133 -3.94 15.55 -2.10
C ALA A 133 -5.37 15.85 -1.58
N ASN A 134 -6.20 14.84 -1.38
CA ASN A 134 -7.62 15.01 -1.03
C ASN A 134 -7.97 14.26 0.27
N ASP A 135 -8.97 14.77 0.98
CA ASP A 135 -9.51 14.10 2.17
C ASP A 135 -10.47 12.98 1.79
N ILE A 136 -11.20 13.13 0.68
CA ILE A 136 -12.11 12.13 0.14
C ILE A 136 -11.70 11.79 -1.29
N VAL A 137 -11.56 10.51 -1.61
CA VAL A 137 -11.29 10.06 -2.99
C VAL A 137 -12.26 8.98 -3.42
N PHE A 138 -12.89 9.18 -4.58
CA PHE A 138 -13.66 8.17 -5.28
C PHE A 138 -12.80 7.52 -6.35
N ALA A 139 -12.65 6.21 -6.28
CA ALA A 139 -11.95 5.40 -7.27
C ALA A 139 -12.94 4.44 -7.95
N ILE A 140 -13.27 4.75 -9.19
CA ILE A 140 -14.33 4.07 -9.95
C ILE A 140 -13.72 3.37 -11.15
N GLY A 141 -14.00 2.08 -11.32
CA GLY A 141 -13.63 1.37 -12.54
C GLY A 141 -13.61 -0.14 -12.37
N PRO A 142 -13.14 -0.88 -13.39
CA PRO A 142 -13.29 -2.34 -13.47
C PRO A 142 -12.65 -3.13 -12.31
N ALA A 143 -13.06 -4.38 -12.13
CA ALA A 143 -12.39 -5.31 -11.23
C ALA A 143 -10.96 -5.64 -11.69
N GLY A 144 -10.00 -5.66 -10.76
CA GLY A 144 -8.60 -5.98 -11.04
C GLY A 144 -7.72 -4.79 -11.44
N THR A 145 -8.23 -3.56 -11.35
CA THR A 145 -7.45 -2.31 -11.53
C THR A 145 -6.63 -1.91 -10.30
N GLY A 146 -6.80 -2.63 -9.19
CA GLY A 146 -6.06 -2.39 -7.94
C GLY A 146 -6.67 -1.31 -7.03
N LYS A 147 -7.84 -0.74 -7.37
CA LYS A 147 -8.50 0.35 -6.62
C LYS A 147 -8.59 0.09 -5.10
N THR A 148 -9.11 -1.07 -4.69
CA THR A 148 -9.28 -1.43 -3.28
C THR A 148 -7.94 -1.82 -2.65
N TYR A 149 -7.13 -2.61 -3.36
CA TYR A 149 -5.83 -3.08 -2.86
C TYR A 149 -4.88 -1.91 -2.55
N LEU A 150 -4.76 -0.95 -3.47
CA LEU A 150 -3.95 0.25 -3.28
C LEU A 150 -4.52 1.19 -2.20
N ALA A 151 -5.85 1.24 -2.03
CA ALA A 151 -6.48 1.98 -0.94
C ALA A 151 -6.07 1.42 0.43
N VAL A 152 -6.16 0.08 0.60
CA VAL A 152 -5.75 -0.61 1.82
C VAL A 152 -4.26 -0.41 2.07
N ALA A 153 -3.43 -0.51 1.03
CA ALA A 153 -1.98 -0.25 1.14
C ALA A 153 -1.68 1.17 1.64
N ALA A 154 -2.37 2.18 1.11
CA ALA A 154 -2.25 3.56 1.56
C ALA A 154 -2.71 3.73 3.02
N ALA A 155 -3.82 3.10 3.41
CA ALA A 155 -4.31 3.14 4.78
C ALA A 155 -3.31 2.53 5.78
N VAL A 156 -2.75 1.36 5.45
CA VAL A 156 -1.73 0.69 6.27
C VAL A 156 -0.46 1.54 6.35
N ALA A 157 -0.04 2.18 5.24
CA ALA A 157 1.10 3.08 5.24
C ALA A 157 0.88 4.28 6.17
N SER A 158 -0.29 4.93 6.11
CA SER A 158 -0.63 6.04 7.01
C SER A 158 -0.72 5.61 8.48
N LEU A 159 -1.25 4.42 8.78
CA LEU A 159 -1.27 3.88 10.14
C LEU A 159 0.15 3.64 10.68
N ARG A 160 1.05 3.08 9.86
CA ARG A 160 2.46 2.85 10.25
C ARG A 160 3.25 4.14 10.44
N LYS A 161 2.90 5.20 9.70
CA LYS A 161 3.48 6.55 9.86
C LYS A 161 2.86 7.35 11.00
N HIS A 162 1.88 6.79 11.72
CA HIS A 162 1.12 7.48 12.75
C HIS A 162 0.38 8.73 12.26
N GLU A 163 0.10 8.82 10.96
CA GLU A 163 -0.74 9.88 10.37
C GLU A 163 -2.21 9.70 10.76
N VAL A 164 -2.61 8.45 10.97
CA VAL A 164 -3.92 8.05 11.50
C VAL A 164 -3.72 7.05 12.65
N LEU A 165 -4.71 6.98 13.53
CA LEU A 165 -4.72 6.06 14.67
C LEU A 165 -5.57 4.81 14.42
N LYS A 166 -6.41 4.82 13.37
CA LYS A 166 -7.38 3.77 13.09
C LYS A 166 -7.60 3.58 11.59
N ILE A 167 -7.83 2.34 11.18
CA ILE A 167 -8.34 2.00 9.85
C ILE A 167 -9.74 1.40 10.02
N VAL A 168 -10.71 1.85 9.21
CA VAL A 168 -12.06 1.29 9.15
C VAL A 168 -12.36 0.89 7.71
N LEU A 169 -12.48 -0.40 7.45
CA LEU A 169 -12.88 -0.95 6.16
C LEU A 169 -14.36 -1.33 6.24
N ALA A 170 -15.17 -0.76 5.36
CA ALA A 170 -16.60 -0.99 5.30
C ALA A 170 -17.01 -1.53 3.92
N ARG A 171 -17.99 -2.44 3.89
CA ARG A 171 -18.59 -2.93 2.64
C ARG A 171 -20.11 -2.99 2.78
N PRO A 172 -20.92 -2.57 1.78
CA PRO A 172 -22.35 -2.80 1.78
C PRO A 172 -22.65 -4.30 1.79
N ALA A 173 -23.59 -4.73 2.63
CA ALA A 173 -24.13 -6.08 2.53
C ALA A 173 -25.18 -6.08 1.40
N VAL A 174 -24.90 -6.81 0.34
CA VAL A 174 -25.81 -7.04 -0.79
C VAL A 174 -25.94 -8.53 -1.00
N GLU A 175 -27.17 -8.98 -1.18
CA GLU A 175 -27.51 -10.37 -1.48
C GLU A 175 -27.22 -10.66 -2.96
N ALA A 176 -25.94 -10.80 -3.31
CA ALA A 176 -25.55 -11.21 -4.66
C ALA A 176 -25.77 -12.73 -4.81
N GLY A 177 -26.97 -13.12 -5.24
CA GLY A 177 -27.30 -14.51 -5.59
C GLY A 177 -28.14 -15.25 -4.55
N GLU A 178 -27.59 -15.49 -3.35
CA GLU A 178 -28.32 -16.14 -2.25
C GLU A 178 -28.75 -15.11 -1.20
N SER A 179 -30.00 -15.17 -0.73
CA SER A 179 -30.42 -14.27 0.35
C SER A 179 -29.62 -14.60 1.62
N LEU A 180 -29.10 -13.57 2.29
CA LEU A 180 -28.37 -13.65 3.55
C LEU A 180 -29.15 -14.44 4.62
N GLY A 181 -30.47 -14.56 4.47
CA GLY A 181 -31.34 -15.42 5.26
C GLY A 181 -30.98 -16.92 5.23
N PHE A 182 -30.42 -17.45 4.13
CA PHE A 182 -30.23 -18.89 3.91
C PHE A 182 -28.89 -19.46 4.40
N LEU A 183 -27.87 -18.63 4.60
CA LEU A 183 -26.58 -19.09 5.14
C LEU A 183 -26.76 -19.53 6.61
N PRO A 184 -26.29 -20.71 7.04
CA PRO A 184 -26.37 -21.13 8.44
C PRO A 184 -25.43 -20.27 9.31
N GLY A 185 -25.74 -20.14 10.61
CA GLY A 185 -24.90 -19.41 11.57
C GLY A 185 -25.47 -18.07 12.05
N ASP A 186 -24.70 -17.39 12.88
CA ASP A 186 -25.04 -16.06 13.38
C ASP A 186 -24.91 -14.98 12.28
N PHE A 187 -25.43 -13.78 12.52
CA PHE A 187 -25.41 -12.70 11.53
C PHE A 187 -23.98 -12.31 11.07
N ARG A 188 -22.98 -12.49 11.93
CA ARG A 188 -21.58 -12.20 11.57
C ARG A 188 -21.02 -13.29 10.67
N GLU A 189 -21.24 -14.56 11.00
CA GLU A 189 -20.82 -15.72 10.19
C GLU A 189 -21.38 -15.64 8.77
N LYS A 190 -22.61 -15.13 8.62
CA LYS A 190 -23.23 -14.93 7.30
C LYS A 190 -22.61 -13.80 6.47
N ILE A 191 -22.05 -12.78 7.10
CA ILE A 191 -21.45 -11.61 6.40
C ILE A 191 -19.95 -11.78 6.19
N ASP A 192 -19.27 -12.58 7.01
CA ASP A 192 -17.82 -12.78 6.95
C ASP A 192 -17.30 -13.12 5.54
N PRO A 193 -17.96 -13.98 4.73
CA PRO A 193 -17.55 -14.26 3.35
C PRO A 193 -17.45 -13.01 2.47
N TYR A 194 -18.35 -12.04 2.66
CA TYR A 194 -18.36 -10.78 1.90
C TYR A 194 -17.24 -9.84 2.34
N LEU A 195 -16.79 -9.94 3.59
CA LEU A 195 -15.69 -9.13 4.12
C LEU A 195 -14.32 -9.78 3.89
N ARG A 196 -14.28 -11.08 3.57
CA ARG A 196 -13.06 -11.87 3.38
C ARG A 196 -12.03 -11.22 2.45
N PRO A 197 -12.38 -10.64 1.28
CA PRO A 197 -11.39 -9.99 0.42
C PRO A 197 -10.62 -8.83 1.09
N LEU A 198 -11.24 -8.15 2.06
CA LEU A 198 -10.59 -7.09 2.84
C LEU A 198 -9.62 -7.66 3.89
N TYR A 199 -9.94 -8.82 4.48
CA TYR A 199 -9.02 -9.55 5.35
C TYR A 199 -7.79 -10.02 4.56
N ASP A 200 -8.01 -10.64 3.39
CA ASP A 200 -6.92 -11.15 2.55
C ASP A 200 -5.97 -10.03 2.12
N ALA A 201 -6.50 -8.86 1.75
CA ALA A 201 -5.68 -7.69 1.43
C ALA A 201 -4.82 -7.21 2.62
N LEU A 202 -5.33 -7.28 3.84
CA LEU A 202 -4.57 -6.91 5.04
C LEU A 202 -3.52 -7.97 5.41
N ASP A 203 -3.81 -9.25 5.23
CA ASP A 203 -2.89 -10.37 5.48
C ASP A 203 -1.63 -10.28 4.60
N ASP A 204 -1.78 -9.81 3.35
CA ASP A 204 -0.65 -9.52 2.45
C ASP A 204 0.27 -8.42 2.99
N MET A 205 -0.29 -7.48 3.75
CA MET A 205 0.35 -6.21 4.12
C MET A 205 0.89 -6.20 5.55
N ILE A 206 0.29 -6.96 6.46
CA ILE A 206 0.58 -6.92 7.89
C ILE A 206 0.90 -8.35 8.38
N PRO A 207 1.99 -8.55 9.14
CA PRO A 207 2.27 -9.85 9.73
C PRO A 207 1.09 -10.35 10.58
N ASN A 208 0.71 -11.62 10.38
CA ASN A 208 -0.47 -12.26 10.99
C ASN A 208 -0.67 -11.93 12.49
N GLU A 209 0.36 -12.11 13.33
CA GLU A 209 0.26 -11.84 14.76
C GLU A 209 -0.02 -10.36 15.08
N LYS A 210 0.55 -9.44 14.29
CA LYS A 210 0.31 -8.01 14.43
C LYS A 210 -1.08 -7.62 13.95
N LEU A 211 -1.55 -8.22 12.84
CA LEU A 211 -2.89 -7.99 12.32
C LEU A 211 -3.95 -8.45 13.32
N LYS A 212 -3.81 -9.66 13.90
CA LYS A 212 -4.68 -10.16 14.97
C LYS A 212 -4.77 -9.15 16.12
N SER A 213 -3.63 -8.67 16.60
CA SER A 213 -3.58 -7.67 17.67
C SER A 213 -4.29 -6.36 17.29
N TYR A 214 -4.10 -5.88 16.06
CA TYR A 214 -4.79 -4.68 15.56
C TYR A 214 -6.31 -4.84 15.48
N ILE A 215 -6.79 -6.02 15.08
CA ILE A 215 -8.22 -6.33 15.03
C ILE A 215 -8.79 -6.41 16.45
N GLU A 216 -8.15 -7.15 17.35
CA GLU A 216 -8.57 -7.29 18.75
C GLU A 216 -8.64 -5.95 19.47
N ARG A 217 -7.65 -5.08 19.25
CA ARG A 217 -7.59 -3.72 19.82
C ARG A 217 -8.47 -2.72 19.07
N ARG A 218 -9.15 -3.14 18.00
CA ARG A 218 -9.95 -2.27 17.10
C ARG A 218 -9.15 -1.09 16.53
N THR A 219 -7.85 -1.27 16.33
CA THR A 219 -7.02 -0.37 15.52
C THR A 219 -7.38 -0.52 14.06
N ILE A 220 -7.70 -1.74 13.62
CA ILE A 220 -8.27 -2.02 12.31
C ILE A 220 -9.64 -2.65 12.52
N GLU A 221 -10.67 -2.07 11.92
CA GLU A 221 -12.03 -2.59 11.96
C GLU A 221 -12.50 -2.94 10.54
N ILE A 222 -13.02 -4.15 10.36
CA ILE A 222 -13.64 -4.58 9.10
C ILE A 222 -15.10 -4.84 9.41
N VAL A 223 -15.99 -4.03 8.86
CA VAL A 223 -17.39 -3.98 9.30
C VAL A 223 -18.37 -3.87 8.13
N PRO A 224 -19.61 -4.37 8.28
CA PRO A 224 -20.68 -4.06 7.35
C PRO A 224 -21.01 -2.56 7.39
N LEU A 225 -21.39 -1.97 6.25
CA LEU A 225 -21.73 -0.54 6.15
C LEU A 225 -22.77 -0.09 7.18
N ALA A 226 -23.73 -0.94 7.54
CA ALA A 226 -24.76 -0.64 8.55
C ALA A 226 -24.17 -0.25 9.93
N TYR A 227 -22.99 -0.78 10.28
CA TYR A 227 -22.32 -0.51 11.56
C TYR A 227 -21.69 0.87 11.61
N MET A 228 -21.68 1.61 10.50
CA MET A 228 -21.18 2.98 10.44
C MET A 228 -22.17 3.99 11.02
N ARG A 229 -23.45 3.62 11.16
CA ARG A 229 -24.51 4.51 11.62
C ARG A 229 -24.20 5.07 13.02
N GLY A 230 -24.33 6.39 13.18
CA GLY A 230 -24.15 7.07 14.46
C GLY A 230 -22.68 7.19 14.92
N ARG A 231 -21.71 6.77 14.10
CA ARG A 231 -20.29 6.92 14.43
C ARG A 231 -19.76 8.29 14.00
N THR A 232 -18.71 8.74 14.68
CA THR A 232 -17.83 9.82 14.21
C THR A 232 -16.42 9.27 14.26
N LEU A 233 -15.72 9.27 13.12
CA LEU A 233 -14.43 8.63 12.96
C LEU A 233 -13.36 9.70 12.81
N ASN A 234 -12.73 10.06 13.93
CA ASN A 234 -11.59 11.00 13.98
C ASN A 234 -10.27 10.25 13.88
N ASN A 235 -9.24 10.90 13.30
CA ASN A 235 -7.90 10.35 13.13
C ASN A 235 -7.92 8.96 12.47
N ALA A 236 -8.78 8.78 11.47
CA ALA A 236 -9.07 7.48 10.89
C ALA A 236 -8.90 7.49 9.37
N PHE A 237 -8.42 6.38 8.82
CA PHE A 237 -8.45 6.09 7.40
C PHE A 237 -9.61 5.15 7.12
N ILE A 238 -10.60 5.64 6.37
CA ILE A 238 -11.89 4.97 6.19
C ILE A 238 -11.99 4.53 4.73
N ILE A 239 -12.35 3.28 4.47
CA ILE A 239 -12.53 2.76 3.12
C ILE A 239 -13.93 2.18 3.00
N LEU A 240 -14.70 2.62 1.99
CA LEU A 240 -15.93 1.97 1.56
C LEU A 240 -15.66 1.21 0.27
N ASP A 241 -15.65 -0.12 0.35
CA ASP A 241 -15.47 -0.99 -0.82
C ASP A 241 -16.81 -1.46 -1.41
N GLU A 242 -16.80 -1.79 -2.70
CA GLU A 242 -18.00 -2.08 -3.50
C GLU A 242 -19.12 -1.04 -3.35
N ALA A 243 -18.75 0.23 -3.39
CA ALA A 243 -19.65 1.33 -3.13
C ALA A 243 -20.78 1.47 -4.16
N GLN A 244 -20.69 0.82 -5.33
CA GLN A 244 -21.79 0.74 -6.28
C GLN A 244 -23.02 0.06 -5.69
N ASN A 245 -22.81 -0.75 -4.64
CA ASN A 245 -23.85 -1.47 -3.91
C ASN A 245 -24.36 -0.70 -2.67
N ALA A 246 -24.01 0.59 -2.55
CA ALA A 246 -24.59 1.49 -1.55
C ALA A 246 -25.66 2.37 -2.19
N THR A 247 -26.80 2.54 -1.50
CA THR A 247 -27.82 3.52 -1.90
C THR A 247 -27.35 4.95 -1.65
N SER A 248 -27.99 5.94 -2.26
CA SER A 248 -27.67 7.37 -2.04
C SER A 248 -27.77 7.77 -0.56
N MET A 249 -28.75 7.20 0.16
CA MET A 249 -28.89 7.41 1.61
C MET A 249 -27.72 6.80 2.40
N GLN A 250 -27.29 5.59 2.03
CA GLN A 250 -26.15 4.94 2.67
C GLN A 250 -24.83 5.66 2.36
N MET A 251 -24.64 6.15 1.12
CA MET A 251 -23.48 6.96 0.73
C MET A 251 -23.41 8.25 1.56
N LYS A 252 -24.52 9.00 1.65
CA LYS A 252 -24.61 10.20 2.50
C LYS A 252 -24.35 9.87 3.97
N MET A 253 -24.90 8.76 4.47
CA MET A 253 -24.67 8.30 5.84
C MET A 253 -23.18 8.04 6.08
N PHE A 254 -22.50 7.34 5.17
CA PHE A 254 -21.08 7.03 5.25
C PHE A 254 -20.20 8.28 5.25
N LEU A 255 -20.36 9.16 4.25
CA LEU A 255 -19.53 10.36 4.10
C LEU A 255 -19.63 11.28 5.32
N THR A 256 -20.81 11.37 5.93
CA THR A 256 -21.02 12.18 7.15
C THR A 256 -20.49 11.54 8.45
N ARG A 257 -19.86 10.36 8.39
CA ARG A 257 -19.17 9.76 9.55
C ARG A 257 -17.70 10.21 9.66
N MET A 258 -17.15 10.79 8.59
CA MET A 258 -15.77 11.29 8.60
C MET A 258 -15.63 12.44 9.58
N GLY A 259 -14.71 12.29 10.54
CA GLY A 259 -14.39 13.28 11.55
C GLY A 259 -13.09 14.02 11.24
N ALA A 260 -12.57 14.75 12.23
CA ALA A 260 -11.34 15.52 12.11
C ALA A 260 -10.12 14.61 11.86
N ASN A 261 -9.16 15.11 11.07
CA ASN A 261 -7.91 14.41 10.70
C ASN A 261 -8.14 13.01 10.11
N SER A 262 -9.26 12.83 9.41
CA SER A 262 -9.60 11.56 8.79
C SER A 262 -9.61 11.70 7.27
N ARG A 263 -9.37 10.57 6.61
CA ARG A 263 -9.46 10.43 5.15
C ARG A 263 -10.44 9.33 4.80
N ALA A 264 -11.14 9.49 3.69
CA ALA A 264 -12.08 8.51 3.19
C ALA A 264 -11.76 8.14 1.73
N ILE A 265 -11.71 6.84 1.44
CA ILE A 265 -11.64 6.33 0.08
C ILE A 265 -12.92 5.52 -0.20
N ILE A 266 -13.52 5.76 -1.36
CA ILE A 266 -14.70 5.05 -1.82
C ILE A 266 -14.34 4.35 -3.12
N THR A 267 -14.32 3.03 -3.12
CA THR A 267 -14.00 2.20 -4.28
C THR A 267 -15.25 1.52 -4.82
N GLY A 268 -15.38 1.43 -6.15
CA GLY A 268 -16.49 0.70 -6.75
C GLY A 268 -16.39 0.54 -8.26
N ASP A 269 -17.34 -0.19 -8.82
CA ASP A 269 -17.49 -0.44 -10.26
C ASP A 269 -18.94 -0.22 -10.68
N ILE A 270 -19.22 0.87 -11.39
CA ILE A 270 -20.58 1.22 -11.81
C ILE A 270 -21.20 0.23 -12.80
N THR A 271 -20.42 -0.68 -13.38
CA THR A 271 -20.95 -1.75 -14.25
C THR A 271 -21.38 -3.00 -13.48
N GLN A 272 -21.07 -3.10 -12.18
CA GLN A 272 -21.35 -4.26 -11.32
C GLN A 272 -22.31 -3.89 -10.18
N ILE A 273 -23.44 -3.25 -10.51
CA ILE A 273 -24.46 -2.85 -9.54
C ILE A 273 -25.35 -4.06 -9.24
N ASP A 274 -25.30 -4.54 -8.00
CA ASP A 274 -26.11 -5.66 -7.48
C ASP A 274 -27.37 -5.17 -6.74
N LEU A 275 -27.65 -3.86 -6.77
CA LEU A 275 -28.85 -3.29 -6.16
C LEU A 275 -30.12 -3.69 -6.95
N PRO A 276 -31.26 -3.88 -6.27
CA PRO A 276 -32.54 -4.05 -6.96
C PRO A 276 -32.79 -2.90 -7.93
N ALA A 277 -33.29 -3.19 -9.14
CA ALA A 277 -33.39 -2.22 -10.23
C ALA A 277 -34.14 -0.91 -9.91
N LYS A 278 -34.97 -0.89 -8.87
CA LYS A 278 -35.70 0.31 -8.40
C LYS A 278 -34.87 1.20 -7.47
N THR A 279 -33.72 0.74 -7.03
CA THR A 279 -32.85 1.41 -6.06
C THR A 279 -31.66 2.01 -6.81
N GLY A 280 -31.60 3.34 -6.90
CA GLY A 280 -30.45 4.05 -7.47
C GLY A 280 -29.17 3.78 -6.67
N SER A 281 -28.05 3.65 -7.40
CA SER A 281 -26.73 3.54 -6.78
C SER A 281 -26.24 4.92 -6.37
N GLY A 282 -25.91 5.07 -5.09
CA GLY A 282 -25.33 6.31 -4.57
C GLY A 282 -24.02 6.67 -5.27
N LEU A 283 -23.24 5.69 -5.73
CA LEU A 283 -21.97 5.92 -6.44
C LEU A 283 -22.18 6.56 -7.81
N VAL A 284 -23.29 6.28 -8.50
CA VAL A 284 -23.60 6.88 -9.80
C VAL A 284 -23.98 8.35 -9.64
N GLU A 285 -24.80 8.65 -8.62
CA GLU A 285 -25.29 10.01 -8.35
C GLU A 285 -24.22 10.92 -7.72
N ILE A 286 -23.23 10.33 -7.00
CA ILE A 286 -22.34 11.10 -6.11
C ILE A 286 -21.51 12.15 -6.83
N ARG A 287 -21.18 11.93 -8.11
CA ARG A 287 -20.42 12.88 -8.93
C ARG A 287 -21.17 14.20 -9.05
N GLU A 288 -22.46 14.16 -9.35
CA GLU A 288 -23.29 15.35 -9.46
C GLU A 288 -23.49 16.01 -8.10
N VAL A 289 -23.74 15.20 -7.07
CA VAL A 289 -23.97 15.67 -5.69
C VAL A 289 -22.77 16.40 -5.09
N LEU A 290 -21.55 15.94 -5.38
CA LEU A 290 -20.31 16.53 -4.83
C LEU A 290 -19.57 17.44 -5.82
N THR A 291 -20.22 17.85 -6.91
CA THR A 291 -19.63 18.80 -7.85
C THR A 291 -19.30 20.11 -7.13
N GLY A 292 -18.05 20.56 -7.21
CA GLY A 292 -17.58 21.81 -6.59
C GLY A 292 -17.21 21.72 -5.11
N VAL A 293 -17.22 20.52 -4.51
CA VAL A 293 -16.75 20.34 -3.13
C VAL A 293 -15.23 20.20 -3.11
N GLU A 294 -14.55 21.13 -2.43
CA GLU A 294 -13.10 21.08 -2.24
C GLU A 294 -12.67 19.87 -1.38
N GLY A 295 -11.47 19.36 -1.63
CA GLY A 295 -10.93 18.19 -0.92
C GLY A 295 -11.55 16.85 -1.33
N VAL A 296 -12.35 16.82 -2.40
CA VAL A 296 -12.93 15.61 -3.00
C VAL A 296 -12.30 15.33 -4.36
N GLY A 297 -11.59 14.21 -4.48
CA GLY A 297 -11.00 13.73 -5.73
C GLY A 297 -11.82 12.62 -6.39
N PHE A 298 -11.89 12.62 -7.72
CA PHE A 298 -12.46 11.53 -8.51
C PHE A 298 -11.39 10.94 -9.43
N VAL A 299 -11.24 9.62 -9.39
CA VAL A 299 -10.29 8.86 -10.22
C VAL A 299 -11.04 7.74 -10.93
N TYR A 300 -10.92 7.73 -12.25
CA TYR A 300 -11.57 6.74 -13.10
C TYR A 300 -10.51 5.80 -13.67
N PHE A 301 -10.65 4.52 -13.36
CA PHE A 301 -9.84 3.45 -13.91
C PHE A 301 -10.51 2.85 -15.13
N ASP A 302 -9.72 2.38 -16.09
CA ASP A 302 -10.20 1.66 -17.26
C ASP A 302 -9.54 0.28 -17.41
N LYS A 303 -9.75 -0.38 -18.55
CA LYS A 303 -9.21 -1.72 -18.83
C LYS A 303 -7.67 -1.73 -18.89
N THR A 304 -7.02 -0.60 -19.19
CA THR A 304 -5.55 -0.48 -19.27
C THR A 304 -4.89 -0.55 -17.89
N ASP A 305 -5.64 -0.22 -16.82
CA ASP A 305 -5.17 -0.32 -15.44
C ASP A 305 -5.26 -1.73 -14.86
N VAL A 306 -5.81 -2.70 -15.61
CA VAL A 306 -6.00 -4.07 -15.14
C VAL A 306 -4.68 -4.84 -15.15
N VAL A 307 -4.15 -5.06 -13.96
CA VAL A 307 -2.94 -5.86 -13.74
C VAL A 307 -3.35 -7.25 -13.24
N ARG A 308 -3.43 -8.20 -14.16
CA ARG A 308 -3.70 -9.61 -13.88
C ARG A 308 -2.61 -10.47 -14.50
N HIS A 309 -2.42 -11.66 -13.92
CA HIS A 309 -1.53 -12.67 -14.48
C HIS A 309 -1.88 -12.97 -15.94
N ARG A 310 -0.88 -13.17 -16.80
CA ARG A 310 -1.06 -13.36 -18.25
C ARG A 310 -2.09 -14.44 -18.58
N LEU A 311 -2.03 -15.58 -17.87
CA LEU A 311 -2.99 -16.67 -18.07
C LEU A 311 -4.44 -16.26 -17.78
N VAL A 312 -4.66 -15.45 -16.73
CA VAL A 312 -6.01 -14.97 -16.37
C VAL A 312 -6.53 -14.03 -17.46
N LYS A 313 -5.68 -13.16 -18.02
CA LYS A 313 -6.05 -12.32 -19.18
C LYS A 313 -6.46 -13.18 -20.38
N ASN A 314 -5.65 -14.18 -20.74
CA ASN A 314 -5.96 -15.09 -21.85
C ASN A 314 -7.27 -15.86 -21.65
N ILE A 315 -7.58 -16.26 -20.41
CA ILE A 315 -8.85 -16.93 -20.08
C ILE A 315 -10.02 -15.96 -20.28
N ILE A 316 -9.92 -14.72 -19.78
CA ILE A 316 -10.97 -13.71 -19.96
C ILE A 316 -11.21 -13.45 -21.45
N GLU A 317 -10.14 -13.26 -22.23
CA GLU A 317 -10.22 -13.07 -23.69
C GLU A 317 -10.82 -14.29 -24.43
N ALA A 318 -10.60 -15.51 -23.92
CA ALA A 318 -11.21 -16.71 -24.48
C ALA A 318 -12.74 -16.74 -24.24
N TYR A 319 -13.20 -16.37 -23.04
CA TYR A 319 -14.62 -16.23 -22.74
C TYR A 319 -15.27 -15.06 -23.48
N GLU A 320 -14.60 -13.91 -23.58
CA GLU A 320 -15.09 -12.76 -24.36
C GLU A 320 -15.26 -13.12 -25.84
N ARG A 321 -14.33 -13.88 -26.44
CA ARG A 321 -14.48 -14.39 -27.82
C ARG A 321 -15.65 -15.37 -27.94
N TYR A 322 -15.73 -16.35 -27.03
CA TYR A 322 -16.80 -17.34 -27.05
C TYR A 322 -18.20 -16.72 -26.94
N HIS A 323 -18.38 -15.71 -26.08
CA HIS A 323 -19.66 -15.00 -25.93
C HIS A 323 -19.88 -13.90 -26.97
N GLY A 324 -18.81 -13.31 -27.50
CA GLY A 324 -18.86 -12.35 -28.61
C GLY A 324 -19.33 -13.01 -29.92
N ASP A 325 -18.92 -14.24 -30.17
CA ASP A 325 -19.32 -15.03 -31.35
C ASP A 325 -20.76 -15.58 -31.27
N GLN A 326 -21.44 -15.49 -30.13
CA GLN A 326 -22.85 -15.90 -29.98
C GLN A 326 -23.87 -14.76 -30.12
N ASN A 327 -23.41 -13.52 -30.32
CA ASN A 327 -24.27 -12.35 -30.56
C ASN A 327 -24.20 -11.83 -32.02
N VAL A 328 -23.84 -12.70 -32.97
CA VAL A 328 -23.94 -12.45 -34.42
C VAL A 328 -24.90 -13.44 -35.05
#